data_AF-A0A1R4ITY6-F1
#
_entry.id   AF-A0A1R4ITY6-F1
#
_cell.length_a   1.000
_cell.length_b   1.000
_cell.length_c   1.000
_cell.angle_alpha   90.00
_cell.angle_beta   90.00
_cell.angle_gamma   90.00
#
_symmetry.space_group_name_H-M   'P 1'
#
loop_
_entity.id
_entity.type
_entity.pdbx_description
1 polymer ?
#
loop_
_entity_poly.entity_id
_entity_poly.type
_entity_poly.pdbx_seq_one_letter_code
_entity_poly.pdbx_strand_id
1 'polypeptide(L)'
;MKNYQEIQNDIVLAIDEFIHSIDSSNDYKGDMSSLIQVTSNMPLVKLSYWECLIRSEIDNNLHATTRSIWARLFEPNMKLNWLDVVSGDGYRREKILRQSSSGVPNAFFLALVVRRLNDWVPQVRVAAKEMLPSLLKNTKPEYVTEVLCMLLIDWHSWGKIEEADKQIFLDMIATKEIALLLKSHLMSSTSGPMPSLLSQIGRTDILDHYLNEIASNAVQPYVRAKAYRSLFESRMTWIKSREWQWIDEYYGEQKLIPIIAERKIDVQTPFLELLNRSAVDRSPIVRQVSAEFLIRNIESLGTHARNLAEKFAADKSANVAEQGRFVLIKLDEKALNR
;
A
#
# COMPACT_ATOMS: atom_id res chain seq x y z
N MET A 1 -11.28 -9.42 14.30
CA MET A 1 -9.84 -9.64 14.05
C MET A 1 -9.35 -10.58 15.14
N LYS A 2 -8.71 -11.71 14.80
CA LYS A 2 -7.99 -12.53 15.79
C LYS A 2 -6.99 -11.65 16.54
N ASN A 3 -6.78 -11.91 17.82
CA ASN A 3 -5.78 -11.21 18.62
C ASN A 3 -4.38 -11.51 18.04
N TYR A 4 -3.46 -10.54 18.08
CA TYR A 4 -2.08 -10.74 17.59
C TYR A 4 -1.39 -11.92 18.26
N GLN A 5 -1.66 -12.13 19.56
CA GLN A 5 -1.12 -13.26 20.31
C GLN A 5 -1.67 -14.61 19.81
N GLU A 6 -2.95 -14.65 19.42
CA GLU A 6 -3.57 -15.86 18.87
C GLU A 6 -2.94 -16.22 17.52
N ILE A 7 -2.73 -15.23 16.64
CA ILE A 7 -2.07 -15.45 15.34
C ILE A 7 -0.64 -15.94 15.54
N GLN A 8 0.10 -15.37 16.50
CA GLN A 8 1.44 -15.82 16.83
C GLN A 8 1.44 -17.28 17.27
N ASN A 9 0.57 -17.65 18.20
CA ASN A 9 0.47 -19.03 18.69
C ASN A 9 0.08 -20.01 17.56
N ASP A 10 -0.88 -19.63 16.70
CA ASP A 10 -1.28 -20.42 15.54
C ASP A 10 -0.10 -20.66 14.58
N ILE A 11 0.77 -19.67 14.37
CA ILE A 11 1.96 -19.80 13.52
C ILE A 11 2.98 -20.74 14.15
N VAL A 12 3.27 -20.57 15.44
CA VAL A 12 4.23 -21.44 16.15
C VAL A 12 3.78 -22.89 16.07
N LEU A 13 2.51 -23.17 16.38
CA LEU A 13 1.93 -24.52 16.28
C LEU A 13 2.03 -25.09 14.86
N ALA A 14 1.72 -24.28 13.83
CA ALA A 14 1.82 -24.72 12.44
C ALA A 14 3.28 -25.00 12.00
N ILE A 15 4.26 -24.30 12.56
CA ILE A 15 5.68 -24.58 12.32
C ILE A 15 6.10 -25.88 13.00
N ASP A 16 5.68 -26.10 14.25
CA ASP A 16 5.95 -27.33 14.98
C ASP A 16 5.37 -28.56 14.24
N GLU A 17 4.13 -28.45 13.75
CA GLU A 17 3.50 -29.48 12.90
C GLU A 17 4.29 -29.72 11.61
N PHE A 18 4.72 -28.65 10.92
CA PHE A 18 5.55 -28.76 9.73
C PHE A 18 6.87 -29.49 10.04
N ILE A 19 7.55 -29.19 11.14
CA ILE A 19 8.82 -29.82 11.51
C ILE A 19 8.63 -31.29 11.87
N HIS A 20 7.61 -31.62 12.66
CA HIS A 20 7.27 -33.02 12.94
C HIS A 20 6.94 -33.81 11.68
N SER A 21 6.29 -33.19 10.69
CA SER A 21 5.97 -33.84 9.42
C SER A 21 7.24 -34.20 8.61
N ILE A 22 8.31 -33.41 8.74
CA ILE A 22 9.60 -33.69 8.09
C ILE A 22 10.23 -34.94 8.67
N ASP A 23 10.27 -35.06 10.01
CA ASP A 23 10.84 -36.24 10.68
C ASP A 23 10.03 -37.51 10.41
N SER A 24 8.72 -37.39 10.19
CA SER A 24 7.83 -38.51 9.89
C SER A 24 7.83 -38.95 8.41
N SER A 25 8.34 -38.11 7.49
CA SER A 25 8.26 -38.35 6.04
C SER A 25 9.62 -38.66 5.42
N ASN A 26 9.69 -39.74 4.64
CA ASN A 26 10.91 -40.12 3.90
C ASN A 26 11.31 -39.11 2.80
N ASP A 27 10.47 -38.11 2.49
CA ASP A 27 10.70 -37.15 1.40
C ASP A 27 11.37 -35.84 1.85
N TYR A 28 11.51 -35.61 3.16
CA TYR A 28 12.16 -34.43 3.75
C TYR A 28 11.68 -33.07 3.20
N LYS A 29 10.43 -33.01 2.70
CA LYS A 29 9.81 -31.79 2.16
C LYS A 29 8.99 -31.04 3.21
N GLY A 30 8.41 -31.79 4.16
CA GLY A 30 7.46 -31.29 5.15
C GLY A 30 6.09 -30.93 4.56
N ASP A 31 5.04 -31.05 5.36
CA ASP A 31 3.68 -30.66 5.03
C ASP A 31 3.43 -29.20 5.42
N MET A 32 3.21 -28.36 4.40
CA MET A 32 2.99 -26.92 4.55
C MET A 32 1.51 -26.56 4.75
N SER A 33 0.59 -27.53 4.78
CA SER A 33 -0.85 -27.29 4.72
C SER A 33 -1.34 -26.41 5.89
N SER A 34 -0.98 -26.75 7.13
CA SER A 34 -1.35 -25.97 8.32
C SER A 34 -0.82 -24.55 8.25
N LEU A 35 0.44 -24.38 7.84
CA LEU A 35 1.06 -23.06 7.74
C LEU A 35 0.42 -22.21 6.63
N ILE A 36 0.12 -22.81 5.47
CA ILE A 36 -0.62 -22.14 4.39
C ILE A 36 -1.99 -21.71 4.89
N GLN A 37 -2.69 -22.55 5.64
CA GLN A 37 -4.01 -22.21 6.19
C GLN A 37 -3.96 -21.02 7.16
N VAL A 38 -3.00 -21.03 8.10
CA VAL A 38 -2.82 -19.93 9.07
C VAL A 38 -2.45 -18.63 8.34
N THR A 39 -1.49 -18.69 7.41
CA THR A 39 -0.99 -17.50 6.69
C THR A 39 -1.99 -16.94 5.65
N SER A 40 -2.95 -17.73 5.18
CA SER A 40 -3.94 -17.28 4.18
C SER A 40 -4.90 -16.22 4.71
N ASN A 41 -5.11 -16.14 6.03
CA ASN A 41 -6.03 -15.18 6.66
C ASN A 41 -5.29 -14.05 7.39
N MET A 42 -3.98 -13.94 7.16
CA MET A 42 -3.10 -13.12 7.96
C MET A 42 -2.96 -11.72 7.35
N PRO A 43 -3.11 -10.64 8.13
CA PRO A 43 -2.85 -9.30 7.62
C PRO A 43 -1.36 -9.16 7.29
N LEU A 44 -1.05 -8.56 6.13
CA LEU A 44 0.33 -8.28 5.71
C LEU A 44 1.03 -7.17 6.53
N VAL A 45 0.34 -6.62 7.53
CA VAL A 45 0.88 -5.64 8.47
C VAL A 45 1.92 -6.33 9.36
N LYS A 46 3.03 -5.65 9.65
CA LYS A 46 4.19 -6.19 10.41
C LYS A 46 4.87 -7.40 9.74
N LEU A 47 4.87 -7.47 8.41
CA LEU A 47 5.48 -8.58 7.66
C LEU A 47 6.93 -8.92 8.08
N SER A 48 7.75 -7.92 8.46
CA SER A 48 9.10 -8.16 8.99
C SER A 48 9.12 -8.92 10.31
N TYR A 49 8.17 -8.64 11.21
CA TYR A 49 8.04 -9.35 12.48
C TYR A 49 7.67 -10.82 12.24
N TRP A 50 6.70 -11.06 11.36
CA TRP A 50 6.26 -12.41 11.01
C TRP A 50 7.35 -13.23 10.32
N GLU A 51 8.09 -12.61 9.39
CA GLU A 51 9.26 -13.20 8.76
C GLU A 51 10.33 -13.60 9.80
N CYS A 52 10.63 -12.72 10.77
CA CYS A 52 11.58 -13.01 11.85
C CYS A 52 11.09 -14.11 12.79
N LEU A 53 9.80 -14.11 13.16
CA LEU A 53 9.20 -15.15 13.98
C LEU A 53 9.34 -16.51 13.30
N ILE A 54 8.86 -16.63 12.06
CA ILE A 54 8.90 -17.90 11.30
C ILE A 54 10.34 -18.41 11.20
N ARG A 55 11.29 -17.55 10.82
CA ARG A 55 12.71 -17.93 10.75
C ARG A 55 13.26 -18.39 12.10
N SER A 56 13.00 -17.64 13.18
CA SER A 56 13.48 -18.00 14.51
C SER A 56 12.90 -19.33 14.99
N GLU A 57 11.62 -19.59 14.75
CA GLU A 57 11.00 -20.85 15.18
C GLU A 57 11.53 -22.05 14.38
N ILE A 58 11.79 -21.88 13.08
CA ILE A 58 12.44 -22.90 12.26
C ILE A 58 13.85 -23.18 12.79
N ASP A 59 14.67 -22.14 12.98
CA ASP A 59 16.04 -22.27 13.45
C ASP A 59 16.08 -22.92 14.86
N ASN A 60 15.23 -22.46 15.78
CA ASN A 60 15.15 -22.99 17.14
C ASN A 60 14.75 -24.46 17.17
N ASN A 61 13.70 -24.85 16.44
CA ASN A 61 13.23 -26.23 16.43
C ASN A 61 14.22 -27.17 15.71
N LEU A 62 14.83 -26.74 14.60
CA LEU A 62 15.90 -27.50 13.95
C LEU A 62 17.10 -27.72 14.90
N HIS A 63 17.43 -26.73 15.73
CA HIS A 63 18.47 -26.84 16.75
C HIS A 63 18.05 -27.63 18.00
N ALA A 64 16.76 -27.66 18.34
CA ALA A 64 16.20 -28.38 19.49
C ALA A 64 16.02 -29.89 19.22
N THR A 65 15.88 -30.31 17.96
CA THR A 65 15.93 -31.74 17.63
C THR A 65 17.28 -32.33 18.08
N THR A 66 17.24 -33.47 18.76
CA THR A 66 18.41 -34.22 19.30
C THR A 66 19.30 -34.81 18.19
N ARG A 67 19.60 -34.04 17.15
CA ARG A 67 20.51 -34.42 16.07
C ARG A 67 21.95 -34.13 16.52
N SER A 68 22.81 -35.14 16.40
CA SER A 68 24.23 -35.02 16.76
C SER A 68 24.89 -33.87 15.99
N ILE A 69 26.00 -33.31 16.50
CA ILE A 69 26.81 -32.30 15.79
C ILE A 69 27.17 -32.78 14.37
N TRP A 70 27.39 -34.08 14.19
CA TRP A 70 27.66 -34.71 12.90
C TRP A 70 26.43 -34.76 11.98
N ALA A 71 25.24 -35.05 12.51
CA ALA A 71 23.99 -35.00 11.73
C ALA A 71 23.60 -33.57 11.29
N ARG A 72 24.11 -32.54 11.98
CA ARG A 72 23.98 -31.13 11.57
C ARG A 72 24.96 -30.72 10.46
N LEU A 73 26.18 -31.27 10.48
CA LEU A 73 27.18 -31.07 9.41
C LEU A 73 26.80 -31.78 8.10
N PHE A 74 26.02 -32.86 8.19
CA PHE A 74 25.50 -33.64 7.07
C PHE A 74 23.98 -33.56 6.99
N GLU A 75 23.40 -32.38 7.26
CA GLU A 75 21.95 -32.17 7.21
C GLU A 75 21.35 -32.87 5.97
N PRO A 76 20.35 -33.76 6.13
CA PRO A 76 19.64 -34.27 4.97
C PRO A 76 19.13 -33.05 4.21
N ASN A 77 19.46 -32.97 2.91
CA ASN A 77 19.08 -31.86 2.04
C ASN A 77 17.55 -31.73 2.06
N MET A 78 17.00 -30.96 3.01
CA MET A 78 15.59 -30.67 3.07
C MET A 78 15.18 -30.11 1.72
N LYS A 79 14.17 -30.74 1.12
CA LYS A 79 13.70 -30.31 -0.19
C LYS A 79 13.20 -28.88 -0.06
N LEU A 80 13.52 -28.07 -1.06
CA LEU A 80 13.15 -26.68 -1.05
C LEU A 80 11.63 -26.52 -1.01
N ASN A 81 11.17 -25.58 -0.21
CA ASN A 81 9.78 -25.19 -0.06
C ASN A 81 9.65 -23.68 0.19
N TRP A 82 8.42 -23.18 0.34
CA TRP A 82 8.18 -21.74 0.47
C TRP A 82 8.78 -21.08 1.72
N LEU A 83 9.12 -21.84 2.77
CA LEU A 83 9.84 -21.32 3.94
C LEU A 83 11.28 -20.94 3.62
N ASP A 84 11.87 -21.50 2.56
CA ASP A 84 13.22 -21.14 2.15
C ASP A 84 13.35 -19.70 1.70
N VAL A 85 12.24 -19.03 1.37
CA VAL A 85 12.21 -17.59 1.05
C VAL A 85 12.57 -16.74 2.28
N VAL A 86 12.33 -17.23 3.49
CA VAL A 86 12.66 -16.55 4.76
C VAL A 86 13.89 -17.12 5.46
N SER A 87 14.58 -18.08 4.85
CA SER A 87 15.81 -18.68 5.38
C SER A 87 16.86 -17.61 5.72
N GLY A 88 17.65 -17.84 6.77
CA GLY A 88 18.85 -17.04 7.06
C GLY A 88 19.92 -17.18 5.96
N ASP A 89 19.99 -18.33 5.30
CA ASP A 89 20.94 -18.63 4.23
C ASP A 89 20.49 -18.05 2.88
N GLY A 90 21.31 -17.14 2.32
CA GLY A 90 21.09 -16.51 1.02
C GLY A 90 21.09 -17.49 -0.15
N TYR A 91 21.85 -18.59 -0.08
CA TYR A 91 21.85 -19.60 -1.13
C TYR A 91 20.51 -20.33 -1.21
N ARG A 92 19.89 -20.65 -0.06
CA ARG A 92 18.55 -21.25 -0.02
C ARG A 92 17.50 -20.31 -0.58
N ARG A 93 17.53 -19.03 -0.16
CA ARG A 93 16.63 -17.98 -0.69
C ARG A 93 16.76 -17.83 -2.21
N GLU A 94 17.98 -17.77 -2.73
CA GLU A 94 18.20 -17.69 -4.18
C GLU A 94 17.66 -18.93 -4.89
N LYS A 95 17.99 -20.13 -4.38
CA LYS A 95 17.65 -21.39 -5.02
C LYS A 95 16.13 -21.61 -5.12
N ILE A 96 15.36 -21.29 -4.06
CA ILE A 96 13.89 -21.39 -4.12
C ILE A 96 13.30 -20.40 -5.14
N LEU A 97 13.84 -19.18 -5.25
CA LEU A 97 13.39 -18.19 -6.22
C LEU A 97 13.71 -18.59 -7.67
N ARG A 98 14.83 -19.29 -7.91
CA ARG A 98 15.16 -19.78 -9.25
C ARG A 98 14.35 -21.02 -9.66
N GLN A 99 13.88 -21.80 -8.70
CA GLN A 99 13.18 -23.07 -8.96
C GLN A 99 11.65 -22.93 -8.99
N SER A 100 11.10 -21.91 -8.34
CA SER A 100 9.64 -21.76 -8.20
C SER A 100 9.05 -21.08 -9.43
N SER A 101 8.35 -21.85 -10.27
CA SER A 101 7.60 -21.34 -11.43
C SER A 101 6.07 -21.39 -11.25
N SER A 102 5.59 -22.11 -10.24
CA SER A 102 4.18 -22.18 -9.87
C SER A 102 3.74 -20.94 -9.10
N GLY A 103 2.46 -20.57 -9.18
CA GLY A 103 1.88 -19.51 -8.35
C GLY A 103 2.11 -19.72 -6.85
N VAL A 104 2.08 -18.61 -6.10
CA VAL A 104 2.19 -18.66 -4.63
C VAL A 104 0.90 -19.18 -3.98
N PRO A 105 0.98 -19.81 -2.79
CA PRO A 105 -0.19 -20.36 -2.12
C PRO A 105 -1.15 -19.30 -1.57
N ASN A 106 -0.64 -18.13 -1.15
CA ASN A 106 -1.43 -17.01 -0.63
C ASN A 106 -0.65 -15.67 -0.71
N ALA A 107 -1.33 -14.56 -0.36
CA ALA A 107 -0.77 -13.21 -0.37
C ALA A 107 0.45 -13.06 0.57
N PHE A 108 0.48 -13.77 1.70
CA PHE A 108 1.59 -13.71 2.65
C PHE A 108 2.91 -14.19 2.02
N PHE A 109 2.90 -15.35 1.36
CA PHE A 109 4.10 -15.85 0.67
C PHE A 109 4.48 -14.98 -0.53
N LEU A 110 3.52 -14.43 -1.28
CA LEU A 110 3.82 -13.45 -2.32
C LEU A 110 4.53 -12.22 -1.75
N ALA A 111 4.08 -11.73 -0.59
CA ALA A 111 4.66 -10.56 0.05
C ALA A 111 6.11 -10.83 0.51
N LEU A 112 6.40 -12.05 0.99
CA LEU A 112 7.76 -12.47 1.33
C LEU A 112 8.68 -12.50 0.10
N VAL A 113 8.18 -12.99 -1.04
CA VAL A 113 8.91 -12.95 -2.32
C VAL A 113 9.17 -11.50 -2.75
N VAL A 114 8.15 -10.64 -2.73
CA VAL A 114 8.30 -9.22 -3.13
C VAL A 114 9.31 -8.50 -2.24
N ARG A 115 9.38 -8.81 -0.94
CA ARG A 115 10.42 -8.28 -0.03
C ARG A 115 11.83 -8.65 -0.44
N ARG A 116 12.04 -9.74 -1.19
CA ARG A 116 13.37 -10.13 -1.70
C ARG A 116 13.91 -9.17 -2.74
N LEU A 117 13.09 -8.28 -3.32
CA LEU A 117 13.59 -7.13 -4.09
C LEU A 117 14.44 -6.17 -3.24
N ASN A 118 14.26 -6.18 -1.92
CA ASN A 118 15.05 -5.38 -0.97
C ASN A 118 16.01 -6.25 -0.13
N ASP A 119 16.34 -7.47 -0.58
CA ASP A 119 17.29 -8.37 0.11
C ASP A 119 18.69 -7.75 0.22
N TRP A 120 19.43 -8.10 1.27
CA TRP A 120 20.81 -7.68 1.44
C TRP A 120 21.75 -8.38 0.43
N VAL A 121 21.45 -9.62 0.03
CA VAL A 121 22.20 -10.40 -0.97
C VAL A 121 21.81 -9.98 -2.39
N PRO A 122 22.75 -9.50 -3.22
CA PRO A 122 22.47 -9.11 -4.61
C PRO A 122 21.89 -10.23 -5.48
N GLN A 123 22.41 -11.46 -5.34
CA GLN A 123 21.98 -12.62 -6.12
C GLN A 123 20.52 -13.00 -5.85
N VAL A 124 20.08 -12.87 -4.58
CA VAL A 124 18.69 -13.07 -4.19
C VAL A 124 17.78 -12.00 -4.82
N ARG A 125 18.23 -10.73 -4.87
CA ARG A 125 17.48 -9.68 -5.55
C ARG A 125 17.31 -9.98 -7.04
N VAL A 126 18.38 -10.39 -7.72
CA VAL A 126 18.34 -10.76 -9.14
C VAL A 126 17.36 -11.92 -9.37
N ALA A 127 17.44 -12.98 -8.57
CA ALA A 127 16.53 -14.12 -8.67
C ALA A 127 15.06 -13.71 -8.44
N ALA A 128 14.80 -12.80 -7.49
CA ALA A 128 13.45 -12.27 -7.25
C ALA A 128 12.93 -11.48 -8.47
N LYS A 129 13.76 -10.60 -9.05
CA LYS A 129 13.42 -9.83 -10.25
C LYS A 129 13.06 -10.72 -11.43
N GLU A 130 13.86 -11.76 -11.67
CA GLU A 130 13.64 -12.71 -12.77
C GLU A 130 12.37 -13.55 -12.56
N MET A 131 12.07 -13.97 -11.32
CA MET A 131 10.93 -14.82 -11.00
C MET A 131 9.58 -14.09 -11.04
N LEU A 132 9.55 -12.84 -10.56
CA LEU A 132 8.31 -12.10 -10.30
C LEU A 132 7.34 -12.01 -11.49
N PRO A 133 7.77 -11.69 -12.73
CA PRO A 133 6.84 -11.58 -13.86
C PRO A 133 6.09 -12.89 -14.16
N SER A 134 6.76 -14.04 -14.05
CA SER A 134 6.15 -15.36 -14.20
C SER A 134 5.22 -15.69 -13.04
N LEU A 135 5.70 -15.47 -11.82
CA LEU A 135 4.97 -15.77 -10.59
C LEU A 135 3.65 -14.99 -10.50
N LEU A 136 3.69 -13.69 -10.81
CA LEU A 136 2.53 -12.81 -10.76
C LEU A 136 1.45 -13.23 -11.76
N LYS A 137 1.82 -13.69 -12.96
CA LYS A 137 0.89 -14.23 -13.96
C LYS A 137 0.19 -15.51 -13.49
N ASN A 138 0.88 -16.33 -12.70
CA ASN A 138 0.37 -17.61 -12.20
C ASN A 138 -0.28 -17.49 -10.81
N THR A 139 -0.32 -16.28 -10.23
CA THR A 139 -0.88 -16.04 -8.90
C THR A 139 -2.27 -15.42 -9.01
N LYS A 140 -3.15 -15.76 -8.08
CA LYS A 140 -4.51 -15.21 -8.02
C LYS A 140 -4.48 -13.67 -7.91
N PRO A 141 -5.30 -12.93 -8.70
CA PRO A 141 -5.33 -11.47 -8.70
C PRO A 141 -5.61 -10.85 -7.32
N GLU A 142 -6.39 -11.51 -6.47
CA GLU A 142 -6.69 -11.07 -5.11
C GLU A 142 -5.43 -11.01 -4.26
N TYR A 143 -4.57 -12.04 -4.35
CA TYR A 143 -3.31 -12.08 -3.62
C TYR A 143 -2.36 -10.99 -4.10
N VAL A 144 -2.30 -10.77 -5.41
CA VAL A 144 -1.49 -9.69 -6.00
C VAL A 144 -1.99 -8.32 -5.51
N THR A 145 -3.30 -8.12 -5.47
CA THR A 145 -3.91 -6.86 -5.01
C THR A 145 -3.56 -6.57 -3.55
N GLU A 146 -3.67 -7.56 -2.66
CA GLU A 146 -3.30 -7.40 -1.25
C GLU A 146 -1.83 -7.01 -1.08
N VAL A 147 -0.94 -7.66 -1.83
CA VAL A 147 0.50 -7.36 -1.79
C VAL A 147 0.79 -5.98 -2.37
N LEU A 148 0.13 -5.58 -3.45
CA LEU A 148 0.24 -4.22 -4.01
C LEU A 148 -0.22 -3.16 -3.00
N CYS A 149 -1.31 -3.39 -2.28
CA CYS A 149 -1.78 -2.49 -1.23
C CYS A 149 -0.71 -2.26 -0.17
N MET A 150 -0.04 -3.32 0.29
CA MET A 150 1.07 -3.21 1.26
C MET A 150 2.30 -2.54 0.65
N LEU A 151 2.72 -3.00 -0.54
CA LEU A 151 3.93 -2.53 -1.20
C LEU A 151 3.88 -1.04 -1.52
N LEU A 152 2.81 -0.56 -2.15
CA LEU A 152 2.73 0.81 -2.65
C LEU A 152 2.82 1.86 -1.54
N ILE A 153 2.35 1.52 -0.34
CA ILE A 153 2.44 2.41 0.82
C ILE A 153 3.91 2.62 1.20
N ASP A 154 4.73 1.56 1.18
CA ASP A 154 6.05 1.55 1.83
C ASP A 154 7.25 1.44 0.88
N TRP A 155 7.07 1.13 -0.41
CA TRP A 155 8.18 0.88 -1.35
C TRP A 155 9.15 2.05 -1.52
N HIS A 156 8.74 3.28 -1.18
CA HIS A 156 9.60 4.46 -1.20
C HIS A 156 10.65 4.46 -0.07
N SER A 157 10.45 3.60 0.95
CA SER A 157 11.40 3.38 2.05
C SER A 157 12.41 2.27 1.74
N TRP A 158 12.23 1.51 0.66
CA TRP A 158 13.13 0.41 0.32
C TRP A 158 14.35 0.95 -0.42
N GLY A 159 15.51 0.90 0.22
CA GLY A 159 16.74 1.50 -0.33
C GLY A 159 17.39 0.72 -1.48
N LYS A 160 16.99 -0.54 -1.72
CA LYS A 160 17.61 -1.40 -2.74
C LYS A 160 16.69 -1.74 -3.92
N ILE A 161 15.43 -1.29 -3.89
CA ILE A 161 14.51 -1.46 -5.02
C ILE A 161 14.86 -0.43 -6.09
N GLU A 162 14.98 -0.87 -7.34
CA GLU A 162 15.29 -0.02 -8.48
C GLU A 162 14.02 0.46 -9.18
N GLU A 163 14.12 1.51 -10.01
CA GLU A 163 12.97 2.02 -10.77
C GLU A 163 12.40 0.97 -11.75
N ALA A 164 13.26 0.13 -12.35
CA ALA A 164 12.82 -0.98 -13.21
C ALA A 164 11.94 -1.98 -12.45
N ASP A 165 12.24 -2.24 -11.17
CA ASP A 165 11.45 -3.13 -10.33
C ASP A 165 10.08 -2.51 -10.01
N LYS A 166 10.04 -1.19 -9.79
CA LYS A 166 8.78 -0.46 -9.56
C LYS A 166 7.89 -0.50 -10.79
N GLN A 167 8.47 -0.45 -12.00
CA GLN A 167 7.73 -0.50 -13.24
C GLN A 167 6.92 -1.79 -13.39
N ILE A 168 7.47 -2.95 -12.98
CA ILE A 168 6.75 -4.23 -12.98
C ILE A 168 5.42 -4.11 -12.22
N PHE A 169 5.41 -3.48 -11.05
CA PHE A 169 4.19 -3.30 -10.26
C PHE A 169 3.24 -2.27 -10.86
N LEU A 170 3.75 -1.21 -11.48
CA LEU A 170 2.92 -0.23 -12.19
C LEU A 170 2.21 -0.87 -13.40
N ASP A 171 2.91 -1.72 -14.15
CA ASP A 171 2.34 -2.46 -15.28
C ASP A 171 1.24 -3.43 -14.81
N MET A 172 1.43 -4.06 -13.64
CA MET A 172 0.40 -4.91 -13.03
C MET A 172 -0.82 -4.11 -12.60
N ILE A 173 -0.65 -2.94 -11.99
CA ILE A 173 -1.75 -2.04 -11.62
C ILE A 173 -2.55 -1.62 -12.86
N ALA A 174 -1.89 -1.41 -13.99
CA ALA A 174 -2.53 -1.07 -15.26
C ALA A 174 -3.38 -2.22 -15.84
N THR A 175 -3.32 -3.44 -15.27
CA THR A 175 -4.21 -4.53 -15.65
C THR A 175 -5.62 -4.29 -15.11
N LYS A 176 -6.62 -4.31 -16.00
CA LYS A 176 -8.02 -3.98 -15.67
C LYS A 176 -8.57 -4.75 -14.47
N GLU A 177 -8.28 -6.04 -14.38
CA GLU A 177 -8.74 -6.90 -13.27
C GLU A 177 -8.21 -6.41 -11.91
N ILE A 178 -6.89 -6.18 -11.81
CA ILE A 178 -6.25 -5.66 -10.61
C ILE A 178 -6.75 -4.24 -10.29
N ALA A 179 -6.89 -3.38 -11.29
CA ALA A 179 -7.42 -2.04 -11.11
C ALA A 179 -8.84 -2.04 -10.48
N LEU A 180 -9.72 -2.96 -10.90
CA LEU A 180 -11.07 -3.08 -10.34
C LEU A 180 -11.06 -3.60 -8.89
N LEU A 181 -10.16 -4.52 -8.56
CA LEU A 181 -9.97 -4.98 -7.19
C LEU A 181 -9.42 -3.86 -6.29
N LEU A 182 -8.43 -3.10 -6.77
CA LEU A 182 -7.89 -1.93 -6.08
C LEU A 182 -8.96 -0.85 -5.89
N LYS A 183 -9.79 -0.57 -6.91
CA LYS A 183 -10.94 0.35 -6.80
C LYS A 183 -11.88 -0.09 -5.67
N SER A 184 -12.26 -1.37 -5.69
CA SER A 184 -13.17 -1.94 -4.69
C SER A 184 -12.58 -1.85 -3.28
N HIS A 185 -11.27 -2.08 -3.14
CA HIS A 185 -10.55 -1.94 -1.89
C HIS A 185 -10.53 -0.48 -1.39
N LEU A 186 -10.21 0.49 -2.25
CA LEU A 186 -10.23 1.91 -1.92
C LEU A 186 -11.63 2.40 -1.50
N MET A 187 -12.68 1.85 -2.11
CA MET A 187 -14.05 2.24 -1.81
C MET A 187 -14.57 1.64 -0.49
N SER A 188 -14.24 0.39 -0.20
CA SER A 188 -14.80 -0.37 0.93
C SER A 188 -13.98 -0.27 2.23
N SER A 189 -12.68 0.00 2.15
CA SER A 189 -11.79 0.05 3.32
C SER A 189 -12.20 1.13 4.32
N THR A 190 -12.40 0.74 5.57
CA THR A 190 -12.81 1.64 6.68
C THR A 190 -11.63 2.31 7.38
N SER A 191 -10.43 1.75 7.27
CA SER A 191 -9.21 2.23 7.93
C SER A 191 -7.95 2.10 7.06
N GLY A 192 -6.82 2.59 7.55
CA GLY A 192 -5.52 2.50 6.90
C GLY A 192 -5.18 3.70 6.01
N PRO A 193 -3.97 3.75 5.43
CA PRO A 193 -3.47 4.89 4.66
C PRO A 193 -4.00 4.87 3.21
N MET A 194 -5.32 4.68 3.04
CA MET A 194 -5.97 4.60 1.72
C MET A 194 -5.80 5.84 0.84
N PRO A 195 -5.72 7.09 1.37
CA PRO A 195 -5.41 8.26 0.54
C PRO A 195 -4.01 8.20 -0.07
N SER A 196 -3.04 7.65 0.67
CA SER A 196 -1.67 7.42 0.18
C SER A 196 -1.67 6.33 -0.87
N LEU A 197 -2.43 5.25 -0.66
CA LEU A 197 -2.59 4.19 -1.65
C LEU A 197 -3.19 4.73 -2.96
N LEU A 198 -4.30 5.48 -2.90
CA LEU A 198 -4.91 6.12 -4.07
C LEU A 198 -3.89 7.02 -4.81
N SER A 199 -3.12 7.79 -4.05
CA SER A 199 -2.06 8.65 -4.57
C SER A 199 -1.00 7.86 -5.33
N GLN A 200 -0.54 6.72 -4.79
CA GLN A 200 0.49 5.88 -5.43
C GLN A 200 -0.05 5.12 -6.65
N ILE A 201 -1.29 4.62 -6.60
CA ILE A 201 -1.95 4.01 -7.77
C ILE A 201 -2.08 5.01 -8.90
N GLY A 202 -2.36 6.28 -8.56
CA GLY A 202 -2.51 7.39 -9.49
C GLY A 202 -1.26 7.77 -10.31
N ARG A 203 -0.12 7.10 -10.09
CA ARG A 203 1.00 7.05 -11.03
C ARG A 203 0.58 6.53 -12.42
N THR A 204 -0.44 5.67 -12.44
CA THR A 204 -1.10 5.17 -13.65
C THR A 204 -2.42 5.92 -13.88
N ASP A 205 -2.93 5.88 -15.11
CA ASP A 205 -4.21 6.51 -15.51
C ASP A 205 -5.41 5.57 -15.40
N ILE A 206 -5.19 4.28 -15.11
CA ILE A 206 -6.22 3.23 -15.13
C ILE A 206 -7.42 3.51 -14.23
N LEU A 207 -7.22 4.28 -13.15
CA LEU A 207 -8.27 4.66 -12.20
C LEU A 207 -8.90 6.03 -12.46
N ASP A 208 -8.43 6.79 -13.44
CA ASP A 208 -8.87 8.18 -13.65
C ASP A 208 -10.38 8.26 -13.89
N HIS A 209 -10.92 7.39 -14.73
CA HIS A 209 -12.35 7.32 -15.01
C HIS A 209 -13.21 6.95 -13.79
N TYR A 210 -12.62 6.32 -12.77
CA TYR A 210 -13.29 5.95 -11.53
C TYR A 210 -13.16 7.00 -10.42
N LEU A 211 -12.39 8.09 -10.63
CA LEU A 211 -12.17 9.11 -9.59
C LEU A 211 -13.48 9.75 -9.12
N ASN A 212 -14.44 9.98 -10.01
CA ASN A 212 -15.76 10.50 -9.65
C ASN A 212 -16.53 9.55 -8.73
N GLU A 213 -16.48 8.26 -9.01
CA GLU A 213 -17.12 7.22 -8.20
C GLU A 213 -16.45 7.12 -6.83
N ILE A 214 -15.11 7.11 -6.81
CA ILE A 214 -14.30 7.09 -5.57
C ILE A 214 -14.59 8.33 -4.73
N ALA A 215 -14.63 9.52 -5.35
CA ALA A 215 -14.88 10.78 -4.67
C ALA A 215 -16.24 10.82 -3.96
N SER A 216 -17.27 10.18 -4.50
CA SER A 216 -18.60 10.17 -3.89
C SER A 216 -18.84 8.99 -2.94
N ASN A 217 -18.30 7.82 -3.25
CA ASN A 217 -18.74 6.58 -2.62
C ASN A 217 -17.73 5.96 -1.65
N ALA A 218 -16.45 6.38 -1.66
CA ALA A 218 -15.48 5.79 -0.75
C ALA A 218 -15.87 5.97 0.71
N VAL A 219 -15.73 4.92 1.52
CA VAL A 219 -16.11 4.94 2.93
C VAL A 219 -15.28 5.98 3.70
N GLN A 220 -13.96 5.97 3.50
CA GLN A 220 -13.06 6.91 4.16
C GLN A 220 -13.16 8.34 3.61
N PRO A 221 -13.39 9.36 4.46
CA PRO A 221 -13.51 10.74 4.02
C PRO A 221 -12.21 11.31 3.43
N TYR A 222 -11.05 10.88 3.90
CA TYR A 222 -9.77 11.33 3.35
C TYR A 222 -9.53 10.81 1.92
N VAL A 223 -10.07 9.64 1.57
CA VAL A 223 -10.01 9.11 0.20
C VAL A 223 -10.88 9.97 -0.71
N ARG A 224 -12.12 10.25 -0.28
CA ARG A 224 -13.03 11.17 -0.99
C ARG A 224 -12.40 12.54 -1.19
N ALA A 225 -11.82 13.12 -0.13
CA ALA A 225 -11.17 14.43 -0.17
C ALA A 225 -9.97 14.45 -1.13
N LYS A 226 -9.13 13.40 -1.13
CA LYS A 226 -8.03 13.26 -2.10
C LYS A 226 -8.53 13.19 -3.53
N ALA A 227 -9.56 12.38 -3.79
CA ALA A 227 -10.16 12.25 -5.12
C ALA A 227 -10.78 13.57 -5.60
N TYR A 228 -11.55 14.27 -4.76
CA TYR A 228 -12.08 15.59 -5.08
C TYR A 228 -10.97 16.61 -5.36
N ARG A 229 -9.92 16.66 -4.53
CA ARG A 229 -8.78 17.56 -4.77
C ARG A 229 -8.11 17.25 -6.11
N SER A 230 -7.90 15.99 -6.43
CA SER A 230 -7.33 15.59 -7.72
C SER A 230 -8.20 15.96 -8.92
N LEU A 231 -9.53 15.83 -8.79
CA LEU A 231 -10.48 16.26 -9.82
C LEU A 231 -10.49 17.79 -9.99
N PHE A 232 -10.45 18.56 -8.89
CA PHE A 232 -10.42 20.02 -8.96
C PHE A 232 -9.12 20.57 -9.55
N GLU A 233 -7.98 19.96 -9.24
CA GLU A 233 -6.68 20.39 -9.74
C GLU A 233 -6.35 19.82 -11.12
N SER A 234 -7.18 18.90 -11.64
CA SER A 234 -6.92 18.12 -12.87
C SER A 234 -5.55 17.46 -12.87
N ARG A 235 -5.09 17.04 -11.69
CA ARG A 235 -3.79 16.36 -11.50
C ARG A 235 -3.83 15.39 -10.34
N MET A 236 -3.03 14.34 -10.47
CA MET A 236 -2.73 13.41 -9.41
C MET A 236 -1.35 13.71 -8.87
N THR A 237 -1.19 13.71 -7.54
CA THR A 237 0.08 13.97 -6.86
C THR A 237 0.42 12.83 -5.91
N TRP A 238 1.70 12.49 -5.81
CA TRP A 238 2.22 11.44 -4.91
C TRP A 238 3.65 11.70 -4.45
N ILE A 239 4.04 11.02 -3.36
CA ILE A 239 5.41 11.05 -2.86
C ILE A 239 6.25 10.13 -3.76
N LYS A 240 7.20 10.70 -4.50
CA LYS A 240 8.15 9.99 -5.36
C LYS A 240 9.29 9.38 -4.54
N SER A 241 9.93 10.20 -3.71
CA SER A 241 11.08 9.87 -2.87
C SER A 241 11.12 10.81 -1.66
N ARG A 242 12.14 10.65 -0.82
CA ARG A 242 12.44 11.57 0.28
C ARG A 242 13.93 11.89 0.23
N GLU A 243 14.27 13.13 0.51
CA GLU A 243 15.65 13.61 0.54
C GLU A 243 15.96 14.31 1.85
N TRP A 244 17.20 14.16 2.31
CA TRP A 244 17.70 14.89 3.46
C TRP A 244 18.02 16.32 3.03
N GLN A 245 17.39 17.28 3.68
CA GLN A 245 17.73 18.69 3.54
C GLN A 245 18.28 19.19 4.88
N TRP A 246 19.38 19.92 4.82
CA TRP A 246 19.92 20.62 5.98
C TRP A 246 18.94 21.72 6.39
N ILE A 247 18.53 21.70 7.65
CA ILE A 247 17.85 22.85 8.27
C ILE A 247 18.91 23.80 8.79
N ASP A 248 19.92 23.24 9.44
CA ASP A 248 21.04 23.97 10.01
C ASP A 248 22.32 23.13 9.86
N GLU A 249 23.20 23.57 8.97
CA GLU A 249 24.48 22.91 8.71
C GLU A 249 25.45 23.03 9.89
N TYR A 250 25.32 24.09 10.71
CA TYR A 250 26.22 24.35 11.83
C TYR A 250 25.94 23.41 13.01
N TYR A 251 24.66 23.18 13.32
CA TYR A 251 24.25 22.24 14.37
C TYR A 251 24.11 20.78 13.89
N GLY A 252 24.32 20.53 12.60
CA GLY A 252 24.21 19.19 12.04
C GLY A 252 22.75 18.72 11.91
N GLU A 253 21.78 19.63 11.87
CA GLU A 253 20.36 19.30 11.84
C GLU A 253 19.86 19.08 10.42
N GLN A 254 19.40 17.85 10.16
CA GLN A 254 18.79 17.48 8.88
C GLN A 254 17.33 17.08 9.06
N LYS A 255 16.53 17.35 8.04
CA LYS A 255 15.15 16.88 7.95
C LYS A 255 14.90 16.17 6.64
N LEU A 256 14.20 15.06 6.76
CA LEU A 256 13.77 14.26 5.63
C LEU A 256 12.51 14.87 5.02
N ILE A 257 12.62 15.41 3.80
CA ILE A 257 11.54 16.12 3.10
C ILE A 257 11.02 15.27 1.93
N PRO A 258 9.68 15.16 1.74
CA PRO A 258 9.12 14.40 0.64
C PRO A 258 9.25 15.16 -0.69
N ILE A 259 9.70 14.45 -1.72
CA ILE A 259 9.63 14.92 -3.11
C ILE A 259 8.28 14.51 -3.68
N ILE A 260 7.52 15.49 -4.13
CA ILE A 260 6.21 15.30 -4.74
C ILE A 260 6.38 15.22 -6.26
N ALA A 261 5.80 14.19 -6.86
CA ALA A 261 5.62 14.09 -8.30
C ALA A 261 4.13 14.23 -8.64
N GLU A 262 3.86 14.59 -9.89
CA GLU A 262 2.51 14.82 -10.38
C GLU A 262 2.30 14.31 -11.80
N ARG A 263 1.04 14.02 -12.14
CA ARG A 263 0.57 13.69 -13.49
C ARG A 263 -0.75 14.39 -13.73
N LYS A 264 -0.97 14.89 -14.94
CA LYS A 264 -2.25 15.48 -15.35
C LYS A 264 -3.35 14.42 -15.46
N ILE A 265 -4.56 14.77 -15.08
CA ILE A 265 -5.78 13.99 -15.25
C ILE A 265 -6.62 14.67 -16.34
N ASP A 266 -7.05 13.92 -17.34
CA ASP A 266 -7.83 14.46 -18.45
C ASP A 266 -9.35 14.29 -18.28
N VAL A 267 -9.80 13.66 -17.18
CA VAL A 267 -11.23 13.47 -16.86
C VAL A 267 -11.91 14.81 -16.62
N GLN A 268 -12.83 15.16 -17.52
CA GLN A 268 -13.61 16.39 -17.44
C GLN A 268 -14.84 16.15 -16.57
N THR A 269 -14.88 16.80 -15.40
CA THR A 269 -16.12 16.96 -14.63
C THR A 269 -16.37 18.45 -14.46
N PRO A 270 -17.57 18.97 -14.74
CA PRO A 270 -17.85 20.39 -14.61
C PRO A 270 -17.51 20.89 -13.20
N PHE A 271 -16.71 21.95 -13.11
CA PHE A 271 -16.20 22.48 -11.84
C PHE A 271 -17.32 22.79 -10.84
N LEU A 272 -18.42 23.37 -11.31
CA LEU A 272 -19.58 23.69 -10.48
C LEU A 272 -20.30 22.43 -9.96
N GLU A 273 -20.33 21.36 -10.75
CA GLU A 273 -20.90 20.08 -10.31
C GLU A 273 -20.04 19.46 -9.19
N LEU A 274 -18.72 19.48 -9.34
CA LEU A 274 -17.79 19.03 -8.30
C LEU A 274 -17.97 19.83 -7.01
N LEU A 275 -18.06 21.17 -7.09
CA LEU A 275 -18.32 22.03 -5.95
C LEU A 275 -19.62 21.67 -5.24
N ASN A 276 -20.72 21.55 -5.98
CA ASN A 276 -22.02 21.23 -5.40
C ASN A 276 -22.04 19.87 -4.70
N ARG A 277 -21.45 18.84 -5.33
CA ARG A 277 -21.36 17.48 -4.78
C ARG A 277 -20.51 17.44 -3.51
N SER A 278 -19.32 18.04 -3.55
CA SER A 278 -18.40 18.03 -2.40
C SER A 278 -18.88 18.93 -1.25
N ALA A 279 -19.62 20.01 -1.54
CA ALA A 279 -20.18 20.92 -0.53
C ALA A 279 -21.29 20.28 0.34
N VAL A 280 -21.91 19.19 -0.11
CA VAL A 280 -22.91 18.42 0.68
C VAL A 280 -22.35 17.15 1.29
N ASP A 281 -21.04 16.89 1.16
CA ASP A 281 -20.46 15.66 1.71
C ASP A 281 -20.67 15.60 3.23
N ARG A 282 -20.93 14.40 3.73
CA ARG A 282 -21.11 14.12 5.16
C ARG A 282 -19.92 14.55 6.03
N SER A 283 -18.71 14.51 5.49
CA SER A 283 -17.48 14.82 6.21
C SER A 283 -17.07 16.28 6.03
N PRO A 284 -16.74 16.99 7.12
CA PRO A 284 -16.22 18.35 7.02
C PRO A 284 -14.88 18.43 6.27
N ILE A 285 -14.06 17.37 6.27
CA ILE A 285 -12.78 17.32 5.54
C ILE A 285 -13.01 17.46 4.03
N VAL A 286 -14.08 16.86 3.50
CA VAL A 286 -14.40 16.94 2.07
C VAL A 286 -14.98 18.32 1.74
N ARG A 287 -15.90 18.83 2.57
CA ARG A 287 -16.48 20.17 2.38
C ARG A 287 -15.42 21.27 2.48
N GLN A 288 -14.39 21.08 3.30
CA GLN A 288 -13.23 21.97 3.39
C GLN A 288 -12.46 22.04 2.06
N VAL A 289 -12.31 20.93 1.34
CA VAL A 289 -11.71 20.95 0.00
C VAL A 289 -12.54 21.85 -0.92
N SER A 290 -13.86 21.71 -0.92
CA SER A 290 -14.75 22.56 -1.73
C SER A 290 -14.62 24.04 -1.39
N ALA A 291 -14.57 24.37 -0.10
CA ALA A 291 -14.46 25.75 0.37
C ALA A 291 -13.10 26.37 -0.01
N GLU A 292 -12.01 25.59 0.04
CA GLU A 292 -10.69 25.99 -0.48
C GLU A 292 -10.75 26.32 -1.98
N PHE A 293 -11.41 25.49 -2.79
CA PHE A 293 -11.56 25.75 -4.23
C PHE A 293 -12.52 26.88 -4.56
N LEU A 294 -13.54 27.12 -3.71
CA LEU A 294 -14.39 28.31 -3.80
C LEU A 294 -13.54 29.58 -3.61
N ILE A 295 -12.69 29.62 -2.56
CA ILE A 295 -11.81 30.76 -2.28
C ILE A 295 -10.90 31.07 -3.48
N ARG A 296 -10.33 30.04 -4.10
CA ARG A 296 -9.44 30.20 -5.27
C ARG A 296 -10.17 30.71 -6.53
N ASN A 297 -11.49 30.54 -6.62
CA ASN A 297 -12.27 30.75 -7.83
C ASN A 297 -13.47 31.70 -7.62
N ILE A 298 -13.39 32.59 -6.62
CA ILE A 298 -14.48 33.54 -6.29
C ILE A 298 -14.92 34.33 -7.54
N GLU A 299 -13.96 34.76 -8.36
CA GLU A 299 -14.22 35.63 -9.51
C GLU A 299 -14.90 34.93 -10.68
N SER A 300 -14.60 33.65 -10.90
CA SER A 300 -15.14 32.89 -12.04
C SER A 300 -16.54 32.33 -11.78
N LEU A 301 -16.94 32.23 -10.52
CA LEU A 301 -18.22 31.60 -10.11
C LEU A 301 -19.42 32.56 -10.07
N GLY A 302 -19.18 33.88 -10.10
CA GLY A 302 -20.24 34.88 -10.12
C GLY A 302 -21.25 34.71 -8.97
N THR A 303 -22.55 34.65 -9.30
CA THR A 303 -23.64 34.52 -8.31
C THR A 303 -23.60 33.22 -7.52
N HIS A 304 -23.05 32.15 -8.08
CA HIS A 304 -22.95 30.85 -7.41
C HIS A 304 -21.97 30.90 -6.23
N ALA A 305 -20.99 31.81 -6.28
CA ALA A 305 -20.01 31.98 -5.22
C ALA A 305 -20.68 32.38 -3.89
N ARG A 306 -21.63 33.32 -3.94
CA ARG A 306 -22.34 33.81 -2.74
C ARG A 306 -23.19 32.70 -2.11
N ASN A 307 -23.98 31.98 -2.90
CA ASN A 307 -24.82 30.89 -2.40
C ASN A 307 -24.00 29.78 -1.72
N LEU A 308 -22.86 29.41 -2.31
CA LEU A 308 -21.95 28.42 -1.72
C LEU A 308 -21.26 28.97 -0.46
N ALA A 309 -20.85 30.25 -0.46
CA ALA A 309 -20.23 30.90 0.69
C ALA A 309 -21.16 30.99 1.90
N GLU A 310 -22.43 31.37 1.70
CA GLU A 310 -23.46 31.38 2.75
C GLU A 310 -23.66 29.99 3.34
N LYS A 311 -23.74 28.98 2.47
CA LYS A 311 -23.86 27.58 2.89
C LYS A 311 -22.66 27.11 3.70
N PHE A 312 -21.43 27.43 3.29
CA PHE A 312 -20.24 27.10 4.04
C PHE A 312 -20.14 27.89 5.34
N ALA A 313 -20.52 29.17 5.37
CA ALA A 313 -20.51 30.00 6.58
C ALA A 313 -21.43 29.46 7.68
N ALA A 314 -22.53 28.80 7.28
CA ALA A 314 -23.47 28.12 8.16
C ALA A 314 -23.07 26.67 8.52
N ASP A 315 -21.88 26.20 8.10
CA ASP A 315 -21.41 24.84 8.38
C ASP A 315 -21.17 24.62 9.88
N LYS A 316 -21.41 23.38 10.34
CA LYS A 316 -21.17 22.98 11.73
C LYS A 316 -19.68 22.95 12.09
N SER A 317 -18.81 22.73 11.11
CA SER A 317 -17.36 22.73 11.30
C SER A 317 -16.83 24.16 11.25
N ALA A 318 -16.16 24.59 12.31
CA ALA A 318 -15.59 25.93 12.41
C ALA A 318 -14.65 26.26 11.23
N ASN A 319 -13.81 25.31 10.81
CA ASN A 319 -12.86 25.52 9.72
C ASN A 319 -13.57 25.78 8.37
N VAL A 320 -14.66 25.05 8.08
CA VAL A 320 -15.46 25.26 6.87
C VAL A 320 -16.23 26.58 6.97
N ALA A 321 -16.79 26.88 8.15
CA ALA A 321 -17.51 28.12 8.43
C ALA A 321 -16.63 29.37 8.27
N GLU A 322 -15.38 29.32 8.75
CA GLU A 322 -14.42 30.40 8.59
C GLU A 322 -14.10 30.66 7.11
N GLN A 323 -13.89 29.61 6.32
CA GLN A 323 -13.65 29.74 4.88
C GLN A 323 -14.87 30.34 4.15
N GLY A 324 -16.09 29.93 4.50
CA GLY A 324 -17.31 30.51 3.96
C GLY A 324 -17.45 32.00 4.29
N ARG A 325 -17.25 32.38 5.56
CA ARG A 325 -17.29 33.78 6.00
C ARG A 325 -16.23 34.64 5.31
N PHE A 326 -15.02 34.11 5.13
CA PHE A 326 -13.96 34.80 4.42
C PHE A 326 -14.37 35.16 2.99
N VAL A 327 -15.02 34.23 2.27
CA VAL A 327 -15.53 34.48 0.91
C VAL A 327 -16.62 35.55 0.92
N LEU A 328 -17.53 35.54 1.90
CA LEU A 328 -18.58 36.58 2.01
C LEU A 328 -17.98 37.98 2.19
N ILE A 329 -17.03 38.13 3.12
CA ILE A 329 -16.32 39.39 3.34
C ILE A 329 -15.66 39.87 2.05
N LYS A 330 -14.98 38.98 1.31
CA LYS A 330 -14.34 39.31 0.03
C LYS A 330 -15.33 39.74 -1.05
N LEU A 331 -16.51 39.13 -1.10
CA LEU A 331 -17.56 39.51 -2.05
C LEU A 331 -18.15 40.89 -1.71
N ASP A 332 -18.34 41.20 -0.43
CA ASP A 332 -18.89 42.48 0.02
C ASP A 332 -17.89 43.63 -0.16
N GLU A 333 -16.60 43.42 0.16
CA GLU A 333 -15.52 44.36 -0.16
C GLU A 333 -15.51 44.72 -1.66
N LYS A 334 -15.73 43.73 -2.53
CA LYS A 334 -15.76 43.94 -3.98
C LYS A 334 -17.04 44.66 -4.45
N ALA A 335 -18.16 44.47 -3.76
CA ALA A 335 -19.40 45.17 -4.05
C ALA A 335 -19.35 46.65 -3.61
N LEU A 336 -18.61 46.96 -2.54
CA LEU A 336 -18.41 48.32 -2.04
C LEU A 336 -17.39 49.13 -2.86
N ASN A 337 -16.45 48.46 -3.52
CA ASN A 337 -15.42 49.08 -4.36
C ASN A 337 -15.82 49.23 -5.84
N ARG A 338 -17.08 48.94 -6.19
CA ARG A 338 -17.69 49.16 -7.51
C ARG A 338 -18.75 50.24 -7.39
#